data_AF-A0A9D5A3N9-F1
#
_entry.id   AF-A0A9D5A3N9-F1
#
_cell.length_a   1.000
_cell.length_b   1.000
_cell.length_c   1.000
_cell.angle_alpha   90.00
_cell.angle_beta   90.00
_cell.angle_gamma   90.00
#
_symmetry.space_group_name_H-M   'P 1'
#
loop_
_entity.id
_entity.type
_entity.pdbx_description
1 polymer ?
#
loop_
_entity_poly.entity_id
_entity_poly.type
_entity_poly.pdbx_seq_one_letter_code
_entity_poly.pdbx_strand_id
1 'polypeptide(L)'
;MICNAVTNPTPISDSHRSAALQLFDGSSSSLEEAYEALRVFEILALENKPDVSVTACQKVVENLGSSSSLKDLFYALKVNGILKCKVDRGVFQDIASRLQATVNDASALVDTYYTIGSLVLMKDQAPDVDVLLADADGTFHSIKALSQSDGRWRYSSDNPESSTYVAGLALEALAGVISLASSETDQSRVNTVKSDILKLFDSIQKYDDGTFYFDEKFGSGRERRVSLSTSSSVVRGSIGLPGSAKDFFNQIESLALLESKRVPVPLVLSLPATVYSLSKKDQLKVTVNTVLGSAAPPLTVKLVRAFHTNAKDSAVIEGKELQYDQSSGLHVMGFPDNVDIGTYVFVFETALQDSGSENDHAIGGQIHVPIYVTSIVKVSNAEIAVLGSDLGSDETQKTLDLAGTVVVSLSANHLQKLRFSFQLTTTYP
;
A
#
# COMPACT_ATOMS: atom_id res chain seq x y z
N MET A 1 5.88 15.81 21.28
CA MET A 1 5.44 14.41 21.13
C MET A 1 5.15 14.23 19.65
N ILE A 2 6.12 13.69 18.90
CA ILE A 2 5.94 13.43 17.46
C ILE A 2 5.14 12.13 17.40
N CYS A 3 3.96 12.19 16.76
CA CYS A 3 3.17 11.01 16.49
C CYS A 3 4.00 10.04 15.64
N ASN A 4 4.53 8.99 16.26
CA ASN A 4 4.86 7.76 15.55
C ASN A 4 3.53 7.13 15.17
N ALA A 5 2.91 7.64 14.11
CA ALA A 5 1.81 6.97 13.45
C ALA A 5 2.40 5.72 12.79
N VAL A 6 2.46 4.63 13.54
CA VAL A 6 2.48 3.29 12.94
C VAL A 6 1.14 3.20 12.21
N THR A 7 1.15 3.52 10.92
CA THR A 7 -0.01 3.35 10.05
C THR A 7 -0.29 1.86 9.98
N ASN A 8 -1.30 1.42 10.73
CA ASN A 8 -1.72 0.03 10.67
C ASN A 8 -2.05 -0.33 9.22
N PRO A 9 -1.64 -1.52 8.76
CA PRO A 9 -2.05 -2.04 7.47
C PRO A 9 -3.58 -1.95 7.30
N THR A 10 -4.06 -1.28 6.26
CA THR A 10 -5.47 -1.31 5.84
C THR A 10 -5.54 -1.63 4.36
N PRO A 11 -6.35 -2.62 3.94
CA PRO A 11 -6.69 -2.81 2.54
C PRO A 11 -7.22 -1.53 1.88
N ILE A 12 -7.31 -1.54 0.55
CA ILE A 12 -8.04 -0.50 -0.18
C ILE A 12 -9.44 -0.33 0.43
N SER A 13 -9.77 0.92 0.77
CA SER A 13 -10.99 1.31 1.46
C SER A 13 -11.79 2.33 0.66
N ASP A 14 -13.00 2.67 1.14
CA ASP A 14 -13.85 3.67 0.50
C ASP A 14 -13.22 5.06 0.43
N SER A 15 -12.31 5.40 1.36
CA SER A 15 -11.57 6.65 1.29
C SER A 15 -10.61 6.68 0.09
N HIS A 16 -10.01 5.54 -0.27
CA HIS A 16 -9.17 5.41 -1.46
C HIS A 16 -10.00 5.52 -2.74
N ARG A 17 -11.16 4.84 -2.78
CA ARG A 17 -12.10 4.95 -3.90
C ARG A 17 -12.60 6.39 -4.08
N SER A 18 -12.89 7.08 -2.98
CA SER A 18 -13.29 8.49 -2.99
C SER A 18 -12.16 9.41 -3.47
N ALA A 19 -10.92 9.17 -3.01
CA ALA A 19 -9.75 9.93 -3.45
C ALA A 19 -9.45 9.73 -4.93
N ALA A 20 -9.63 8.51 -5.46
CA ALA A 20 -9.48 8.23 -6.89
C ALA A 20 -10.42 9.12 -7.74
N LEU A 21 -11.68 9.27 -7.33
CA LEU A 21 -12.64 10.14 -8.02
C LEU A 21 -12.25 11.63 -7.97
N GLN A 22 -11.58 12.07 -6.91
CA GLN A 22 -11.09 13.45 -6.78
C GLN A 22 -9.82 13.71 -7.60
N LEU A 23 -8.91 12.73 -7.64
CA LEU A 23 -7.64 12.84 -8.36
C LEU A 23 -7.81 12.69 -9.88
N PHE A 24 -8.79 11.88 -10.32
CA PHE A 24 -9.08 11.62 -11.72
C PHE A 24 -10.47 12.17 -12.08
N ASP A 25 -10.61 13.49 -12.05
CA ASP A 25 -11.88 14.21 -12.29
C ASP A 25 -12.46 14.09 -13.72
N GLY A 26 -11.79 13.33 -14.60
CA GLY A 26 -12.19 13.10 -15.98
C GLY A 26 -11.59 14.10 -16.98
N SER A 27 -10.88 15.14 -16.54
CA SER A 27 -10.19 16.09 -17.41
C SER A 27 -8.79 15.59 -17.82
N SER A 28 -8.71 14.42 -18.46
CA SER A 28 -7.42 13.89 -18.92
C SER A 28 -6.85 14.77 -20.04
N SER A 29 -5.80 15.54 -19.73
CA SER A 29 -5.12 16.41 -20.68
C SER A 29 -4.34 15.58 -21.71
N SER A 30 -3.80 14.44 -21.28
CA SER A 30 -3.02 13.50 -22.10
C SER A 30 -3.63 12.09 -22.18
N LEU A 31 -3.17 11.26 -23.12
CA LEU A 31 -3.53 9.85 -23.21
C LEU A 31 -2.94 9.02 -22.04
N GLU A 32 -1.82 9.46 -21.47
CA GLU A 32 -1.23 8.87 -20.26
C GLU A 32 -2.18 9.01 -19.08
N GLU A 33 -2.62 10.24 -18.78
CA GLU A 33 -3.58 10.50 -17.70
C GLU A 33 -4.92 9.78 -17.93
N ALA A 34 -5.38 9.71 -19.18
CA ALA A 34 -6.59 8.97 -19.54
C ALA A 34 -6.46 7.47 -19.22
N TYR A 35 -5.33 6.87 -19.60
CA TYR A 35 -5.04 5.47 -19.28
C TYR A 35 -4.99 5.24 -17.78
N GLU A 36 -4.27 6.08 -17.04
CA GLU A 36 -4.13 5.97 -15.59
C GLU A 36 -5.48 6.02 -14.87
N ALA A 37 -6.33 6.97 -15.26
CA ALA A 37 -7.69 7.10 -14.73
C ALA A 37 -8.53 5.85 -15.03
N LEU A 38 -8.59 5.44 -16.30
CA LEU A 38 -9.35 4.26 -16.73
C LEU A 38 -8.93 3.00 -15.99
N ARG A 39 -7.62 2.82 -15.84
CA ARG A 39 -7.05 1.65 -15.20
C ARG A 39 -7.32 1.63 -13.68
N VAL A 40 -7.17 2.77 -13.01
CA VAL A 40 -7.56 2.90 -11.59
C VAL A 40 -9.04 2.59 -11.40
N PHE A 41 -9.91 3.12 -12.26
CA PHE A 41 -11.35 2.88 -12.16
C PHE A 41 -11.73 1.42 -12.37
N GLU A 42 -11.04 0.73 -13.28
CA GLU A 42 -11.21 -0.71 -13.52
C GLU A 42 -10.77 -1.53 -12.29
N ILE A 43 -9.56 -1.29 -11.79
CA ILE A 43 -9.01 -2.01 -10.62
C ILE A 43 -9.88 -1.79 -9.38
N LEU A 44 -10.33 -0.55 -9.16
CA LEU A 44 -11.15 -0.18 -8.02
C LEU A 44 -12.66 -0.41 -8.26
N ALA A 45 -13.08 -1.01 -9.37
CA ALA A 45 -14.48 -1.30 -9.67
C ALA A 45 -15.45 -0.15 -9.32
N LEU A 46 -15.12 1.08 -9.72
CA LEU A 46 -15.88 2.28 -9.33
C LEU A 46 -17.16 2.41 -10.17
N GLU A 47 -18.32 2.45 -9.51
CA GLU A 47 -19.63 2.57 -10.18
C GLU A 47 -19.92 3.98 -10.71
N ASN A 48 -19.61 5.03 -9.94
CA ASN A 48 -19.93 6.43 -10.27
C ASN A 48 -18.72 7.19 -10.89
N LYS A 49 -18.07 6.59 -11.88
CA LYS A 49 -16.89 7.17 -12.53
C LYS A 49 -17.26 8.16 -13.65
N PRO A 50 -16.46 9.22 -13.88
CA PRO A 50 -16.63 10.10 -15.04
C PRO A 50 -16.58 9.32 -16.36
N ASP A 51 -17.47 9.65 -17.30
CA ASP A 51 -17.41 9.08 -18.64
C ASP A 51 -16.36 9.82 -19.48
N VAL A 52 -15.17 9.24 -19.54
CA VAL A 52 -14.05 9.73 -20.38
C VAL A 52 -13.99 9.03 -21.74
N SER A 53 -14.89 8.10 -22.03
CA SER A 53 -14.74 7.15 -23.14
C SER A 53 -14.76 7.80 -24.53
N VAL A 54 -15.69 8.73 -24.77
CA VAL A 54 -15.87 9.39 -26.07
C VAL A 54 -14.65 10.22 -26.45
N THR A 55 -14.23 11.13 -25.56
CA THR A 55 -13.07 12.01 -25.78
C THR A 55 -11.77 11.21 -25.86
N ALA A 56 -11.62 10.18 -25.03
CA ALA A 56 -10.45 9.31 -25.08
C ALA A 56 -10.39 8.53 -26.41
N CYS A 57 -11.50 7.97 -26.88
CA CYS A 57 -11.54 7.26 -28.16
C CYS A 57 -11.26 8.17 -29.35
N GLN A 58 -11.70 9.44 -29.31
CA GLN A 58 -11.31 10.40 -30.34
C GLN A 58 -9.79 10.60 -30.37
N LYS A 59 -9.16 10.87 -29.21
CA LYS A 59 -7.69 11.01 -29.11
C LYS A 59 -6.95 9.76 -29.55
N VAL A 60 -7.48 8.57 -29.25
CA VAL A 60 -6.92 7.29 -29.72
C VAL A 60 -6.90 7.23 -31.24
N VAL A 61 -8.04 7.46 -31.90
CA VAL A 61 -8.12 7.41 -33.38
C VAL A 61 -7.18 8.43 -34.01
N GLU A 62 -7.11 9.65 -33.47
CA GLU A 62 -6.19 10.70 -33.93
C GLU A 62 -4.71 10.29 -33.81
N ASN A 63 -4.30 9.70 -32.68
CA ASN A 63 -2.90 9.34 -32.43
C ASN A 63 -2.47 8.03 -33.12
N LEU A 64 -3.38 7.07 -33.30
CA LEU A 64 -3.08 5.86 -34.06
C LEU A 64 -3.04 6.15 -35.57
N GLY A 65 -3.90 7.04 -36.07
CA GLY A 65 -3.96 7.42 -37.48
C GLY A 65 -2.89 8.42 -37.95
N SER A 66 -2.03 8.91 -37.05
CA SER A 66 -1.02 9.94 -37.35
C SER A 66 0.42 9.48 -37.02
N SER A 67 1.41 10.29 -37.40
CA SER A 67 2.80 10.12 -36.98
C SER A 67 3.03 10.69 -35.58
N SER A 68 2.29 10.17 -34.60
CA SER A 68 2.40 10.54 -33.18
C SER A 68 3.74 10.12 -32.58
N SER A 69 4.08 10.70 -31.42
CA SER A 69 5.26 10.28 -30.67
C SER A 69 5.13 8.83 -30.20
N LEU A 70 6.25 8.13 -29.97
CA LEU A 70 6.24 6.74 -29.48
C LEU A 70 5.46 6.61 -28.16
N LYS A 71 5.59 7.62 -27.29
CA LYS A 71 4.87 7.68 -26.02
C LYS A 71 3.36 7.80 -26.24
N ASP A 72 2.91 8.74 -27.07
CA ASP A 72 1.48 8.95 -27.30
C ASP A 72 0.85 7.75 -28.00
N LEU A 73 1.57 7.14 -28.95
CA LEU A 73 1.17 5.90 -29.61
C LEU A 73 1.00 4.76 -28.59
N PHE A 74 1.98 4.58 -27.70
CA PHE A 74 1.93 3.55 -26.66
C PHE A 74 0.72 3.73 -25.73
N TYR A 75 0.47 4.95 -25.27
CA TYR A 75 -0.70 5.22 -24.43
C TYR A 75 -2.01 5.16 -25.21
N ALA A 76 -2.05 5.52 -26.50
CA ALA A 76 -3.22 5.31 -27.36
C ALA A 76 -3.59 3.82 -27.44
N LEU A 77 -2.61 2.95 -27.62
CA LEU A 77 -2.81 1.50 -27.62
C LEU A 77 -3.27 0.99 -26.25
N LYS A 78 -2.72 1.49 -25.15
CA LYS A 78 -3.16 1.14 -23.79
C LYS A 78 -4.61 1.53 -23.53
N VAL A 79 -4.99 2.77 -23.87
CA VAL A 79 -6.39 3.24 -23.76
C VAL A 79 -7.31 2.41 -24.64
N ASN A 80 -6.91 2.13 -25.89
CA ASN A 80 -7.69 1.30 -26.81
C ASN A 80 -7.87 -0.14 -26.29
N GLY A 81 -6.87 -0.66 -25.59
CA GLY A 81 -6.93 -1.96 -24.92
C GLY A 81 -8.09 -2.07 -23.92
N ILE A 82 -8.43 -0.97 -23.24
CA ILE A 82 -9.52 -0.88 -22.26
C ILE A 82 -10.85 -0.52 -22.95
N LEU A 83 -10.86 0.55 -23.73
CA LEU A 83 -12.10 1.12 -24.29
C LEU A 83 -12.59 0.42 -25.57
N LYS A 84 -11.73 -0.36 -26.23
CA LYS A 84 -12.02 -1.03 -27.52
C LYS A 84 -12.58 -0.07 -28.57
N CYS A 85 -11.90 1.07 -28.75
CA CYS A 85 -12.30 2.09 -29.71
C CYS A 85 -12.28 1.54 -31.15
N LYS A 86 -13.11 2.11 -32.03
CA LYS A 86 -13.21 1.69 -33.43
C LYS A 86 -12.01 2.22 -34.22
N VAL A 87 -11.01 1.36 -34.40
CA VAL A 87 -9.79 1.64 -35.18
C VAL A 87 -9.76 0.71 -36.38
N ASP A 88 -9.42 1.24 -37.55
CA ASP A 88 -9.30 0.45 -38.77
C ASP A 88 -8.13 -0.54 -38.69
N ARG A 89 -8.30 -1.72 -39.30
CA ARG A 89 -7.29 -2.78 -39.26
C ARG A 89 -5.99 -2.40 -39.98
N GLY A 90 -6.07 -1.68 -41.09
CA GLY A 90 -4.90 -1.24 -41.85
C GLY A 90 -3.96 -0.36 -41.04
N VAL A 91 -4.53 0.45 -40.13
CA VAL A 91 -3.77 1.30 -39.22
C VAL A 91 -2.84 0.48 -38.31
N PHE A 92 -3.30 -0.67 -37.79
CA PHE A 92 -2.45 -1.54 -36.99
C PHE A 92 -1.30 -2.14 -37.80
N GLN A 93 -1.53 -2.51 -39.07
CA GLN A 93 -0.48 -3.07 -39.92
C GLN A 93 0.61 -2.04 -40.25
N ASP A 94 0.21 -0.80 -40.53
CA ASP A 94 1.14 0.31 -40.75
C ASP A 94 1.94 0.64 -39.49
N ILE A 95 1.30 0.65 -38.32
CA ILE A 95 1.97 0.87 -37.02
C ILE A 95 2.97 -0.25 -36.73
N ALA A 96 2.60 -1.53 -36.88
CA ALA A 96 3.48 -2.66 -36.61
C ALA A 96 4.77 -2.54 -37.44
N SER A 97 4.63 -2.31 -38.74
CA SER A 97 5.75 -2.17 -39.67
C SER A 97 6.69 -1.02 -39.27
N ARG A 98 6.12 0.14 -38.89
CA ARG A 98 6.89 1.30 -38.41
C ARG A 98 7.63 1.00 -37.11
N LEU A 99 6.99 0.33 -36.16
CA LEU A 99 7.58 -0.01 -34.87
C LEU A 99 8.69 -1.05 -35.01
N GLN A 100 8.49 -2.09 -35.80
CA GLN A 100 9.51 -3.10 -36.09
C GLN A 100 10.77 -2.48 -36.73
N ALA A 101 10.60 -1.50 -37.62
CA ALA A 101 11.74 -0.74 -38.15
C ALA A 101 12.43 0.09 -37.04
N THR A 102 11.64 0.74 -36.18
CA THR A 102 12.14 1.63 -35.12
C THR A 102 12.91 0.89 -34.02
N VAL A 103 12.54 -0.36 -33.68
CA VAL A 103 13.24 -1.16 -32.64
C VAL A 103 14.74 -1.25 -32.92
N ASN A 104 15.13 -1.40 -34.19
CA ASN A 104 16.53 -1.56 -34.58
C ASN A 104 17.34 -0.26 -34.45
N ASP A 105 16.67 0.90 -34.51
CA ASP A 105 17.30 2.22 -34.52
C ASP A 105 17.22 2.93 -33.16
N ALA A 106 16.48 2.37 -32.19
CA ALA A 106 16.26 2.99 -30.89
C ALA A 106 17.55 3.04 -30.05
N SER A 107 18.05 4.25 -29.77
CA SER A 107 19.24 4.48 -28.94
C SER A 107 18.94 4.68 -27.46
N ALA A 108 17.69 5.03 -27.13
CA ALA A 108 17.20 5.22 -25.77
C ALA A 108 16.35 4.02 -25.31
N LEU A 109 16.55 3.60 -24.07
CA LEU A 109 15.78 2.50 -23.47
C LEU A 109 14.29 2.84 -23.41
N VAL A 110 13.94 4.10 -23.12
CA VAL A 110 12.55 4.54 -23.01
C VAL A 110 11.80 4.38 -24.34
N ASP A 111 12.46 4.71 -25.45
CA ASP A 111 11.90 4.53 -26.80
C ASP A 111 11.76 3.05 -27.16
N THR A 112 12.74 2.23 -26.74
CA THR A 112 12.67 0.77 -26.87
C THR A 112 11.48 0.21 -26.08
N TYR A 113 11.28 0.68 -24.84
CA TYR A 113 10.15 0.30 -23.99
C TYR A 113 8.80 0.64 -24.63
N TYR A 114 8.63 1.87 -25.12
CA TYR A 114 7.37 2.25 -25.79
C TYR A 114 7.13 1.46 -27.08
N THR A 115 8.18 1.21 -27.86
CA THR A 115 8.08 0.47 -29.12
C THR A 115 7.72 -1.00 -28.88
N ILE A 116 8.45 -1.70 -28.01
CA ILE A 116 8.20 -3.10 -27.68
C ILE A 116 6.86 -3.27 -26.97
N GLY A 117 6.55 -2.41 -26.00
CA GLY A 117 5.27 -2.43 -25.30
C GLY A 117 4.08 -2.23 -26.24
N SER A 118 4.22 -1.35 -27.24
CA SER A 118 3.19 -1.14 -28.26
C SER A 118 2.95 -2.40 -29.10
N LEU A 119 4.02 -3.07 -29.56
CA LEU A 119 3.91 -4.33 -30.30
C LEU A 119 3.26 -5.45 -29.45
N VAL A 120 3.59 -5.54 -28.16
CA VAL A 120 2.96 -6.49 -27.24
C VAL A 120 1.45 -6.23 -27.12
N LEU A 121 1.04 -4.98 -26.92
CA LEU A 121 -0.37 -4.59 -26.79
C LEU A 121 -1.18 -4.92 -28.06
N MET A 122 -0.55 -4.88 -29.22
CA MET A 122 -1.19 -5.18 -30.49
C MET A 122 -1.51 -6.66 -30.67
N LYS A 123 -0.81 -7.58 -29.99
CA LYS A 123 -1.13 -9.02 -30.04
C LYS A 123 -2.58 -9.31 -29.65
N ASP A 124 -3.09 -8.59 -28.65
CA ASP A 124 -4.45 -8.79 -28.14
C ASP A 124 -5.50 -7.98 -28.91
N GLN A 125 -5.09 -6.87 -29.52
CA GLN A 125 -5.99 -5.94 -30.21
C GLN A 125 -6.15 -6.26 -31.70
N ALA A 126 -5.12 -6.83 -32.31
CA ALA A 126 -5.06 -7.17 -33.73
C ALA A 126 -4.25 -8.47 -33.92
N PRO A 127 -4.77 -9.63 -33.51
CA PRO A 127 -4.02 -10.89 -33.47
C PRO A 127 -3.53 -11.39 -34.83
N ASP A 128 -4.14 -10.92 -35.92
CA ASP A 128 -3.75 -11.27 -37.29
C ASP A 128 -2.60 -10.38 -37.84
N VAL A 129 -2.18 -9.34 -37.11
CA VAL A 129 -1.08 -8.47 -37.51
C VAL A 129 0.22 -9.10 -37.01
N ASP A 130 1.17 -9.29 -37.92
CA ASP A 130 2.50 -9.78 -37.55
C ASP A 130 3.26 -8.70 -36.78
N VAL A 131 3.50 -8.97 -35.50
CA VAL A 131 4.23 -8.10 -34.58
C VAL A 131 5.53 -8.74 -34.08
N LEU A 132 5.90 -9.91 -34.62
CA LEU A 132 7.11 -10.61 -34.19
C LEU A 132 8.36 -9.80 -34.52
N LEU A 133 9.38 -9.94 -33.69
CA LEU A 133 10.67 -9.30 -33.91
C LEU A 133 11.53 -10.19 -34.81
N ALA A 134 12.03 -9.61 -35.90
CA ALA A 134 12.99 -10.29 -36.77
C ALA A 134 14.33 -10.55 -36.05
N ASP A 135 14.79 -9.60 -35.24
CA ASP A 135 16.01 -9.71 -34.42
C ASP A 135 15.71 -9.52 -32.93
N ALA A 136 14.93 -10.45 -32.37
CA ALA A 136 14.65 -10.49 -30.92
C ALA A 136 15.95 -10.63 -30.11
N ASP A 137 16.92 -11.36 -30.65
CA ASP A 137 18.20 -11.64 -30.01
C ASP A 137 19.05 -10.38 -29.86
N GLY A 138 19.31 -9.66 -30.96
CA GLY A 138 20.04 -8.40 -30.92
C GLY A 138 19.35 -7.36 -30.03
N THR A 139 18.02 -7.26 -30.14
CA THR A 139 17.22 -6.36 -29.28
C THR A 139 17.40 -6.67 -27.79
N PHE A 140 17.33 -7.96 -27.42
CA PHE A 140 17.54 -8.40 -26.04
C PHE A 140 18.94 -8.02 -25.53
N HIS A 141 19.98 -8.28 -26.33
CA HIS A 141 21.36 -7.97 -25.96
C HIS A 141 21.59 -6.46 -25.81
N SER A 142 21.02 -5.64 -26.69
CA SER A 142 21.09 -4.18 -26.62
C SER A 142 20.48 -3.62 -25.33
N ILE A 143 19.29 -4.10 -24.94
CA ILE A 143 18.66 -3.70 -23.66
C ILE A 143 19.50 -4.20 -22.47
N LYS A 144 19.99 -5.46 -22.54
CA LYS A 144 20.78 -6.06 -21.47
C LYS A 144 22.11 -5.35 -21.24
N ALA A 145 22.73 -4.81 -22.29
CA ALA A 145 23.99 -4.08 -22.22
C ALA A 145 23.91 -2.78 -21.39
N LEU A 146 22.70 -2.25 -21.18
CA LEU A 146 22.46 -1.06 -20.35
C LEU A 146 22.41 -1.36 -18.84
N SER A 147 22.34 -2.64 -18.47
CA SER A 147 22.35 -3.12 -17.09
C SER A 147 23.66 -2.80 -16.38
N GLN A 148 23.58 -2.38 -15.11
CA GLN A 148 24.72 -2.06 -14.27
C GLN A 148 24.96 -3.15 -13.21
N SER A 149 26.14 -3.14 -12.62
CA SER A 149 26.55 -4.14 -11.61
C SER A 149 25.73 -4.09 -10.32
N ASP A 150 25.06 -2.99 -10.04
CA ASP A 150 24.18 -2.79 -8.89
C ASP A 150 22.70 -3.08 -9.19
N GLY A 151 22.40 -3.63 -10.38
CA GLY A 151 21.04 -3.95 -10.80
C GLY A 151 20.24 -2.74 -11.31
N ARG A 152 20.82 -1.53 -11.39
CA ARG A 152 20.18 -0.39 -12.08
C ARG A 152 20.43 -0.45 -13.58
N TRP A 153 19.63 0.28 -14.36
CA TRP A 153 19.78 0.37 -15.81
C TRP A 153 20.02 1.79 -16.26
N ARG A 154 20.85 1.94 -17.30
CA ARG A 154 21.12 3.22 -17.95
C ARG A 154 20.00 3.60 -18.92
N TYR A 155 19.81 4.91 -19.11
CA TYR A 155 18.86 5.43 -20.10
C TYR A 155 19.31 5.18 -21.55
N SER A 156 20.62 5.18 -21.81
CA SER A 156 21.22 4.89 -23.11
C SER A 156 22.70 4.50 -22.96
N SER A 157 23.33 4.03 -24.05
CA SER A 157 24.76 3.69 -24.08
C SER A 157 25.67 4.89 -23.79
N ASP A 158 25.20 6.09 -24.10
CA ASP A 158 25.98 7.33 -24.03
C ASP A 158 25.69 8.13 -22.75
N ASN A 159 24.58 7.83 -22.07
CA ASN A 159 24.23 8.45 -20.79
C ASN A 159 24.63 7.53 -19.61
N PRO A 160 25.61 7.89 -18.77
CA PRO A 160 26.02 7.05 -17.63
C PRO A 160 24.97 7.00 -16.50
N GLU A 161 23.97 7.90 -16.51
CA GLU A 161 22.92 7.92 -15.52
C GLU A 161 22.09 6.63 -15.57
N SER A 162 21.83 6.08 -14.38
CA SER A 162 21.03 4.87 -14.19
C SER A 162 20.12 5.01 -12.97
N SER A 163 18.97 4.33 -13.01
CA SER A 163 18.00 4.36 -11.92
C SER A 163 17.22 3.03 -11.81
N THR A 164 16.52 2.85 -10.69
CA THR A 164 15.61 1.71 -10.48
C THR A 164 14.35 1.83 -11.31
N TYR A 165 13.88 3.06 -11.56
CA TYR A 165 12.76 3.32 -12.47
C TYR A 165 13.05 2.78 -13.88
N VAL A 166 14.23 3.09 -14.41
CA VAL A 166 14.67 2.64 -15.74
C VAL A 166 14.90 1.13 -15.76
N ALA A 167 15.35 0.53 -14.65
CA ALA A 167 15.42 -0.92 -14.52
C ALA A 167 14.04 -1.58 -14.67
N GLY A 168 12.98 -0.99 -14.09
CA GLY A 168 11.61 -1.45 -14.30
C GLY A 168 11.21 -1.45 -15.78
N LEU A 169 11.47 -0.36 -16.50
CA LEU A 169 11.20 -0.26 -17.94
C LEU A 169 11.99 -1.29 -18.76
N ALA A 170 13.27 -1.50 -18.43
CA ALA A 170 14.11 -2.50 -19.08
C ALA A 170 13.55 -3.91 -18.90
N LEU A 171 13.14 -4.27 -17.68
CA LEU A 171 12.61 -5.60 -17.37
C LEU A 171 11.29 -5.86 -18.11
N GLU A 172 10.39 -4.87 -18.18
CA GLU A 172 9.15 -4.97 -18.95
C GLU A 172 9.44 -5.09 -20.46
N ALA A 173 10.38 -4.30 -20.99
CA ALA A 173 10.80 -4.40 -22.38
C ALA A 173 11.43 -5.77 -22.71
N LEU A 174 12.31 -6.30 -21.87
CA LEU A 174 12.91 -7.63 -22.05
C LEU A 174 11.85 -8.74 -22.06
N ALA A 175 10.86 -8.67 -21.16
CA ALA A 175 9.74 -9.60 -21.15
C ALA A 175 8.90 -9.48 -22.44
N GLY A 176 8.72 -8.26 -22.94
CA GLY A 176 8.07 -8.00 -24.22
C GLY A 176 8.84 -8.60 -25.41
N VAL A 177 10.16 -8.44 -25.46
CA VAL A 177 11.02 -9.04 -26.49
C VAL A 177 10.89 -10.57 -26.48
N ILE A 178 10.89 -11.20 -25.31
CA ILE A 178 10.67 -12.64 -25.16
C ILE A 178 9.30 -13.05 -25.73
N SER A 179 8.25 -12.28 -25.45
CA SER A 179 6.88 -12.53 -25.95
C SER A 179 6.73 -12.34 -27.46
N LEU A 180 7.59 -11.52 -28.07
CA LEU A 180 7.58 -11.20 -29.50
C LEU A 180 8.63 -11.98 -30.30
N ALA A 181 9.42 -12.85 -29.65
CA ALA A 181 10.39 -13.69 -30.34
C ALA A 181 9.68 -14.72 -31.20
N SER A 182 10.15 -14.88 -32.44
CA SER A 182 9.65 -15.91 -33.37
C SER A 182 10.16 -17.33 -33.05
N SER A 183 11.15 -17.43 -32.17
CA SER A 183 11.78 -18.68 -31.74
C SER A 183 11.81 -18.80 -30.21
N GLU A 184 12.00 -20.03 -29.73
CA GLU A 184 12.05 -20.31 -28.30
C GLU A 184 13.20 -19.54 -27.63
N THR A 185 12.90 -18.89 -26.51
CA THR A 185 13.88 -18.07 -25.79
C THR A 185 14.87 -18.94 -25.05
N ASP A 186 16.16 -18.65 -25.24
CA ASP A 186 17.23 -19.31 -24.50
C ASP A 186 17.09 -19.07 -22.98
N GLN A 187 16.94 -20.16 -22.23
CA GLN A 187 16.81 -20.16 -20.76
C GLN A 187 18.00 -19.46 -20.07
N SER A 188 19.19 -19.47 -20.67
CA SER A 188 20.38 -18.77 -20.16
C SER A 188 20.15 -17.25 -20.05
N ARG A 189 19.37 -16.67 -20.96
CA ARG A 189 19.02 -15.24 -20.99
C ARG A 189 18.10 -14.88 -19.85
N VAL A 190 17.08 -15.72 -19.63
CA VAL A 190 16.16 -15.58 -18.50
C VAL A 190 16.92 -15.65 -17.18
N ASN A 191 17.89 -16.57 -17.06
CA ASN A 191 18.71 -16.71 -15.85
C ASN A 191 19.62 -15.49 -15.62
N THR A 192 20.13 -14.89 -16.70
CA THR A 192 20.93 -13.65 -16.61
C THR A 192 20.09 -12.48 -16.08
N VAL A 193 18.87 -12.30 -16.60
CA VAL A 193 17.96 -11.25 -16.11
C VAL A 193 17.55 -11.50 -14.66
N LYS A 194 17.27 -12.76 -14.29
CA LYS A 194 17.01 -13.14 -12.88
C LYS A 194 18.15 -12.73 -11.96
N SER A 195 19.41 -12.93 -12.38
CA SER A 195 20.57 -12.51 -11.58
C SER A 195 20.61 -10.99 -11.37
N ASP A 196 20.24 -10.20 -12.37
CA ASP A 196 20.23 -8.74 -12.21
C ASP A 196 19.06 -8.23 -11.38
N ILE A 197 17.89 -8.90 -11.45
CA ILE A 197 16.78 -8.64 -10.54
C ILE A 197 17.25 -8.84 -9.09
N LEU A 198 17.96 -9.94 -8.79
CA LEU A 198 18.49 -10.17 -7.44
C LEU A 198 19.41 -9.02 -6.98
N LYS A 199 20.33 -8.55 -7.84
CA LYS A 199 21.20 -7.40 -7.52
C LYS A 199 20.41 -6.12 -7.24
N LEU A 200 19.36 -5.87 -8.02
CA LEU A 200 18.48 -4.72 -7.81
C LEU A 200 17.82 -4.80 -6.43
N PHE A 201 17.33 -5.98 -6.04
CA PHE A 201 16.72 -6.19 -4.72
C PHE A 201 17.73 -6.16 -3.58
N ASP A 202 18.99 -6.53 -3.81
CA ASP A 202 20.08 -6.38 -2.83
C ASP A 202 20.39 -4.90 -2.53
N SER A 203 19.97 -3.97 -3.40
CA SER A 203 20.13 -2.52 -3.18
C SER A 203 19.06 -1.90 -2.25
N ILE A 204 18.09 -2.70 -1.81
CA ILE A 204 17.00 -2.24 -0.93
C ILE A 204 17.56 -1.85 0.44
N GLN A 205 17.26 -0.62 0.85
CA GLN A 205 17.54 -0.10 2.18
C GLN A 205 16.27 0.01 3.02
N LYS A 206 16.44 0.26 4.32
CA LYS A 206 15.37 0.33 5.30
C LYS A 206 15.55 1.58 6.16
N TYR A 207 14.51 2.40 6.25
CA TYR A 207 14.44 3.54 7.17
C TYR A 207 14.26 3.07 8.63
N ASP A 208 14.47 3.98 9.59
CA ASP A 208 14.28 3.70 11.02
C ASP A 208 12.83 3.32 11.39
N ASP A 209 11.85 3.83 10.64
CA ASP A 209 10.43 3.45 10.75
C ASP A 209 10.12 2.05 10.13
N GLY A 210 11.14 1.44 9.53
CA GLY A 210 11.09 0.15 8.86
C GLY A 210 10.57 0.17 7.43
N THR A 211 10.22 1.34 6.88
CA THR A 211 9.87 1.50 5.46
C THR A 211 11.06 1.12 4.59
N PHE A 212 10.84 0.33 3.54
CA PHE A 212 11.91 -0.04 2.61
C PHE A 212 12.02 1.00 1.50
N TYR A 213 13.20 1.14 0.89
CA TYR A 213 13.41 1.99 -0.28
C TYR A 213 14.56 1.54 -1.15
N PHE A 214 14.55 1.96 -2.42
CA PHE A 214 15.72 1.85 -3.28
C PHE A 214 16.63 3.05 -3.09
N ASP A 215 17.92 2.80 -2.88
CA ASP A 215 18.92 3.86 -2.76
C ASP A 215 19.27 4.44 -4.14
N GLU A 216 18.60 5.54 -4.49
CA GLU A 216 18.80 6.22 -5.76
C GLU A 216 19.96 7.21 -5.69
N LYS A 217 21.05 6.88 -6.38
CA LYS A 217 22.21 7.77 -6.54
C LYS A 217 22.06 8.59 -7.82
N PHE A 218 21.54 9.81 -7.71
CA PHE A 218 21.56 10.79 -8.82
C PHE A 218 22.87 11.58 -8.81
N GLY A 219 23.46 11.79 -10.00
CA GLY A 219 24.75 12.47 -10.19
C GLY A 219 24.78 13.97 -9.85
N SER A 220 23.68 14.55 -9.35
CA SER A 220 23.55 15.98 -9.02
C SER A 220 23.22 16.24 -7.55
N GLY A 221 23.97 15.65 -6.61
CA GLY A 221 24.04 16.11 -5.20
C GLY A 221 22.74 16.15 -4.38
N ARG A 222 21.61 15.75 -4.96
CA ARG A 222 20.31 15.55 -4.32
C ARG A 222 20.01 14.07 -4.41
N GLU A 223 20.38 13.33 -3.38
CA GLU A 223 19.85 12.00 -3.12
C GLU A 223 18.32 12.12 -3.02
N ARG A 224 17.62 11.78 -4.11
CA ARG A 224 16.17 11.67 -4.08
C ARG A 224 15.87 10.19 -3.84
N ARG A 225 15.76 9.80 -2.57
CA ARG A 225 15.38 8.44 -2.18
C ARG A 225 14.02 8.13 -2.78
N VAL A 226 13.97 7.29 -3.82
CA VAL A 226 12.71 6.81 -4.37
C VAL A 226 12.24 5.73 -3.41
N SER A 227 11.32 6.13 -2.53
CA SER A 227 10.82 5.23 -1.53
C SER A 227 10.14 4.07 -2.26
N LEU A 228 10.53 2.84 -1.92
CA LEU A 228 9.64 1.70 -2.05
C LEU A 228 8.45 1.90 -1.10
N SER A 229 8.18 3.07 -0.50
CA SER A 229 7.01 3.24 0.38
C SER A 229 5.74 2.86 -0.37
N THR A 230 5.66 3.07 -1.67
CA THR A 230 4.50 2.59 -2.43
C THR A 230 4.37 1.05 -2.39
N SER A 231 5.46 0.28 -2.43
CA SER A 231 5.44 -1.20 -2.38
C SER A 231 5.67 -1.81 -0.99
N SER A 232 6.42 -1.17 -0.10
CA SER A 232 6.67 -1.54 1.29
C SER A 232 5.49 -1.19 2.17
N SER A 233 4.79 -0.10 1.87
CA SER A 233 3.51 0.20 2.52
C SER A 233 2.42 -0.70 1.92
N VAL A 234 2.56 -1.19 0.69
CA VAL A 234 1.68 -2.25 0.15
C VAL A 234 1.98 -3.64 0.76
N VAL A 235 3.25 -4.00 0.97
CA VAL A 235 3.69 -5.24 1.65
C VAL A 235 3.41 -5.17 3.16
N ARG A 236 3.40 -3.97 3.75
CA ARG A 236 2.96 -3.72 5.13
C ARG A 236 1.50 -3.24 5.21
N GLY A 237 0.74 -3.34 4.12
CA GLY A 237 -0.63 -2.87 3.95
C GLY A 237 -0.97 -1.42 4.35
N SER A 238 -0.04 -0.54 4.72
CA SER A 238 -0.31 0.88 4.92
C SER A 238 -0.55 1.57 3.56
N ILE A 239 -1.80 1.75 3.15
CA ILE A 239 -2.11 2.52 1.93
C ILE A 239 -2.35 3.96 2.39
N GLY A 240 -1.33 4.81 2.32
CA GLY A 240 -1.51 6.26 2.48
C GLY A 240 -2.08 6.83 1.19
N LEU A 241 -2.96 7.83 1.27
CA LEU A 241 -3.45 8.57 0.10
C LEU A 241 -2.29 9.36 -0.53
N PRO A 242 -1.83 9.01 -1.74
CA PRO A 242 -0.74 9.73 -2.40
C PRO A 242 -1.14 11.16 -2.77
N GLY A 243 -0.15 12.06 -2.76
CA GLY A 243 -0.37 13.49 -3.05
C GLY A 243 -0.53 13.82 -4.54
N SER A 244 -0.35 12.85 -5.45
CA SER A 244 -0.49 13.04 -6.89
C SER A 244 -1.25 11.88 -7.54
N ALA A 245 -1.93 12.17 -8.66
CA ALA A 245 -2.64 11.16 -9.45
C ALA A 245 -1.68 10.06 -9.97
N LYS A 246 -0.47 10.44 -10.40
CA LYS A 246 0.55 9.49 -10.87
C LYS A 246 1.00 8.52 -9.78
N ASP A 247 1.24 9.02 -8.58
CA ASP A 247 1.63 8.17 -7.44
C ASP A 247 0.49 7.26 -7.01
N PHE A 248 -0.75 7.76 -7.04
CA PHE A 248 -1.96 6.97 -6.80
C PHE A 248 -2.09 5.84 -7.83
N PHE A 249 -1.97 6.14 -9.12
CA PHE A 249 -1.98 5.13 -10.18
C PHE A 249 -0.90 4.06 -9.96
N ASN A 250 0.34 4.46 -9.72
CA ASN A 250 1.45 3.53 -9.50
C ASN A 250 1.19 2.61 -8.30
N GLN A 251 0.60 3.14 -7.22
CA GLN A 251 0.23 2.36 -6.05
C GLN A 251 -0.86 1.33 -6.34
N ILE A 252 -1.94 1.75 -6.98
CA ILE A 252 -3.07 0.87 -7.32
C ILE A 252 -2.66 -0.20 -8.32
N GLU A 253 -1.87 0.14 -9.34
CA GLU A 253 -1.38 -0.85 -10.31
C GLU A 253 -0.46 -1.88 -9.64
N SER A 254 0.43 -1.43 -8.73
CA SER A 254 1.31 -2.34 -7.97
C SER A 254 0.51 -3.29 -7.09
N LEU A 255 -0.57 -2.81 -6.46
CA LEU A 255 -1.49 -3.62 -5.67
C LEU A 255 -2.23 -4.65 -6.52
N ALA A 256 -2.71 -4.26 -7.71
CA ALA A 256 -3.38 -5.16 -8.63
C ALA A 256 -2.45 -6.30 -9.12
N LEU A 257 -1.15 -6.02 -9.30
CA LEU A 257 -0.17 -7.04 -9.63
C LEU A 257 -0.04 -8.10 -8.52
N LEU A 258 -0.13 -7.71 -7.25
CA LEU A 258 -0.14 -8.65 -6.13
C LEU A 258 -1.43 -9.49 -6.07
N GLU A 259 -2.56 -8.93 -6.48
CA GLU A 259 -3.83 -9.64 -6.56
C GLU A 259 -3.89 -10.64 -7.74
N SER A 260 -3.01 -10.49 -8.74
CA SER A 260 -3.04 -11.25 -10.00
C SER A 260 -2.68 -12.75 -9.88
N LYS A 261 -2.43 -13.26 -8.66
CA LYS A 261 -2.02 -14.65 -8.34
C LYS A 261 -0.76 -15.14 -9.06
N ARG A 262 0.04 -14.22 -9.64
CA ARG A 262 1.37 -14.54 -10.19
C ARG A 262 2.39 -14.83 -9.09
N VAL A 263 2.12 -14.33 -7.91
CA VAL A 263 2.79 -14.60 -6.64
C VAL A 263 1.72 -14.90 -5.59
N PRO A 264 2.05 -15.53 -4.45
CA PRO A 264 1.07 -15.72 -3.38
C PRO A 264 0.47 -14.38 -2.95
N VAL A 265 -0.85 -14.29 -2.97
CA VAL A 265 -1.59 -13.04 -2.69
C VAL A 265 -1.42 -12.67 -1.22
N PRO A 266 -0.87 -11.50 -0.90
CA PRO A 266 -0.67 -11.10 0.49
C PRO A 266 -1.99 -10.84 1.20
N LEU A 267 -2.11 -11.40 2.40
CA LEU A 267 -3.23 -11.16 3.30
C LEU A 267 -2.90 -10.05 4.31
N VAL A 268 -3.83 -9.12 4.44
CA VAL A 268 -3.73 -7.93 5.28
C VAL A 268 -4.68 -8.07 6.45
N LEU A 269 -4.12 -8.15 7.66
CA LEU A 269 -4.88 -8.06 8.91
C LEU A 269 -5.09 -6.58 9.25
N SER A 270 -6.34 -6.22 9.51
CA SER A 270 -6.74 -4.85 9.88
C SER A 270 -7.71 -4.86 11.05
N LEU A 271 -7.72 -3.77 11.82
CA LEU A 271 -8.63 -3.55 12.93
C LEU A 271 -9.49 -2.32 12.64
N PRO A 272 -10.84 -2.44 12.62
CA PRO A 272 -11.74 -1.29 12.44
C PRO A 272 -11.62 -0.22 13.52
N ALA A 273 -11.14 -0.59 14.71
CA ALA A 273 -10.89 0.31 15.82
C ALA A 273 -9.65 -0.13 16.60
N THR A 274 -8.96 0.82 17.22
CA THR A 274 -7.88 0.54 18.18
C THR A 274 -8.21 1.04 19.59
N VAL A 275 -9.37 1.68 19.76
CA VAL A 275 -9.88 2.19 21.04
C VAL A 275 -11.14 1.41 21.39
N TYR A 276 -11.15 0.77 22.55
CA TYR A 276 -12.24 -0.07 23.01
C TYR A 276 -12.71 0.35 24.41
N SER A 277 -14.01 0.29 24.65
CA SER A 277 -14.62 0.60 25.93
C SER A 277 -15.12 -0.65 26.65
N LEU A 278 -14.52 -0.95 27.81
CA LEU A 278 -14.98 -2.05 28.68
C LEU A 278 -16.39 -1.77 29.21
N SER A 279 -16.70 -0.51 29.55
CA SER A 279 -18.04 -0.11 30.01
C SER A 279 -19.14 -0.31 28.97
N LYS A 280 -18.82 -0.19 27.68
CA LYS A 280 -19.76 -0.46 26.58
C LYS A 280 -19.76 -1.92 26.13
N LYS A 281 -18.91 -2.76 26.75
CA LYS A 281 -18.67 -4.16 26.36
C LYS A 281 -18.28 -4.27 24.89
N ASP A 282 -17.44 -3.35 24.43
CA ASP A 282 -16.93 -3.42 23.07
C ASP A 282 -16.15 -4.73 22.86
N GLN A 283 -16.29 -5.30 21.67
CA GLN A 283 -15.55 -6.49 21.27
C GLN A 283 -14.40 -6.12 20.36
N LEU A 284 -13.26 -6.78 20.54
CA LEU A 284 -12.17 -6.76 19.58
C LEU A 284 -12.69 -7.35 18.27
N LYS A 285 -12.45 -6.64 17.17
CA LYS A 285 -12.84 -7.03 15.82
C LYS A 285 -11.61 -6.97 14.94
N VAL A 286 -11.37 -8.04 14.20
CA VAL A 286 -10.24 -8.18 13.28
C VAL A 286 -10.80 -8.65 11.94
N THR A 287 -10.32 -8.02 10.87
CA THR A 287 -10.63 -8.42 9.50
C THR A 287 -9.34 -8.84 8.80
N VAL A 288 -9.42 -9.87 7.97
CA VAL A 288 -8.33 -10.28 7.09
C VAL A 288 -8.85 -10.27 5.66
N ASN A 289 -8.19 -9.50 4.80
CA ASN A 289 -8.55 -9.35 3.40
C ASN A 289 -7.31 -9.43 2.52
N THR A 290 -7.50 -9.52 1.21
CA THR A 290 -6.41 -9.24 0.28
C THR A 290 -6.10 -7.74 0.25
N VAL A 291 -5.03 -7.35 -0.44
CA VAL A 291 -4.59 -5.95 -0.51
C VAL A 291 -5.59 -5.01 -1.19
N LEU A 292 -6.40 -5.53 -2.13
CA LEU A 292 -7.50 -4.78 -2.76
C LEU A 292 -8.83 -4.86 -1.98
N GLY A 293 -8.85 -5.55 -0.84
CA GLY A 293 -10.02 -5.67 0.03
C GLY A 293 -10.92 -6.87 -0.29
N SER A 294 -10.50 -7.81 -1.15
CA SER A 294 -11.24 -9.03 -1.42
C SER A 294 -11.31 -9.92 -0.17
N ALA A 295 -12.33 -10.79 -0.08
CA ALA A 295 -12.44 -11.74 1.03
C ALA A 295 -11.25 -12.72 1.03
N ALA A 296 -10.65 -12.93 2.20
CA ALA A 296 -9.62 -13.93 2.38
C ALA A 296 -10.20 -15.37 2.35
N PRO A 297 -9.41 -16.39 1.99
CA PRO A 297 -9.80 -17.78 2.17
C PRO A 297 -10.02 -18.13 3.66
N PRO A 298 -10.65 -19.28 3.97
CA PRO A 298 -10.83 -19.73 5.35
C PRO A 298 -9.52 -19.78 6.13
N LEU A 299 -9.46 -19.02 7.22
CA LEU A 299 -8.27 -18.86 8.06
C LEU A 299 -8.65 -18.72 9.54
N THR A 300 -7.64 -18.85 10.38
CA THR A 300 -7.72 -18.58 11.82
C THR A 300 -6.94 -17.32 12.16
N VAL A 301 -7.44 -16.55 13.13
CA VAL A 301 -6.73 -15.40 13.70
C VAL A 301 -6.51 -15.68 15.17
N LYS A 302 -5.26 -15.62 15.61
CA LYS A 302 -4.85 -15.85 16.99
C LYS A 302 -4.23 -14.59 17.58
N LEU A 303 -4.73 -14.17 18.75
CA LEU A 303 -4.03 -13.26 19.64
C LEU A 303 -3.00 -14.07 20.42
N VAL A 304 -1.76 -14.07 19.93
CA VAL A 304 -0.65 -14.82 20.52
C VAL A 304 -0.36 -14.32 21.92
N ARG A 305 -0.32 -12.99 22.08
CA ARG A 305 -0.15 -12.34 23.39
C ARG A 305 -0.65 -10.90 23.37
N ALA A 306 -1.04 -10.40 24.53
CA ALA A 306 -1.24 -8.98 24.79
C ALA A 306 -0.50 -8.57 26.06
N PHE A 307 0.20 -7.43 26.03
CA PHE A 307 0.94 -6.92 27.19
C PHE A 307 0.80 -5.41 27.30
N HIS A 308 0.92 -4.87 28.51
CA HIS A 308 0.94 -3.43 28.71
C HIS A 308 2.17 -2.81 28.03
N THR A 309 1.99 -1.63 27.44
CA THR A 309 3.10 -0.92 26.76
C THR A 309 4.29 -0.68 27.68
N ASN A 310 4.03 -0.54 28.99
CA ASN A 310 5.02 -0.28 30.04
C ASN A 310 5.57 -1.56 30.70
N ALA A 311 5.04 -2.75 30.38
CA ALA A 311 5.43 -4.02 30.99
C ALA A 311 5.43 -5.13 29.95
N LYS A 312 6.49 -5.17 29.12
CA LYS A 312 6.60 -6.09 27.97
C LYS A 312 6.76 -7.57 28.34
N ASP A 313 7.18 -7.85 29.57
CA ASP A 313 7.53 -9.21 30.03
C ASP A 313 6.38 -9.93 30.76
N SER A 314 5.24 -9.26 30.98
CA SER A 314 4.05 -9.85 31.59
C SER A 314 2.86 -9.77 30.64
N ALA A 315 2.57 -10.87 29.95
CA ALA A 315 1.39 -10.96 29.11
C ALA A 315 0.12 -11.00 29.97
N VAL A 316 -0.85 -10.14 29.66
CA VAL A 316 -2.19 -10.11 30.25
C VAL A 316 -3.11 -11.08 29.53
N ILE A 317 -2.87 -11.34 28.25
CA ILE A 317 -3.55 -12.38 27.48
C ILE A 317 -2.49 -13.24 26.82
N GLU A 318 -2.66 -14.57 26.89
CA GLU A 318 -1.81 -15.54 26.19
C GLU A 318 -2.66 -16.48 25.35
N GLY A 319 -2.30 -16.62 24.07
CA GLY A 319 -2.76 -17.67 23.18
C GLY A 319 -4.27 -17.82 23.03
N LYS A 320 -4.96 -16.78 22.57
CA LYS A 320 -6.43 -16.81 22.38
C LYS A 320 -6.81 -16.73 20.90
N GLU A 321 -7.55 -17.71 20.42
CA GLU A 321 -8.12 -17.70 19.06
C GLU A 321 -9.39 -16.83 19.01
N LEU A 322 -9.54 -16.04 17.94
CA LEU A 322 -10.71 -15.20 17.73
C LEU A 322 -11.80 -16.00 17.00
N GLN A 323 -13.05 -15.81 17.41
CA GLN A 323 -14.19 -16.51 16.81
C GLN A 323 -14.55 -15.87 15.48
N TYR A 324 -14.67 -16.66 14.42
CA TYR A 324 -15.13 -16.18 13.12
C TYR A 324 -16.66 -16.05 13.11
N ASP A 325 -17.15 -14.82 12.95
CA ASP A 325 -18.57 -14.54 12.77
C ASP A 325 -18.92 -14.54 11.27
N GLN A 326 -19.61 -15.59 10.82
CA GLN A 326 -20.03 -15.75 9.43
C GLN A 326 -20.96 -14.64 8.94
N SER A 327 -21.70 -13.98 9.83
CA SER A 327 -22.67 -12.95 9.45
C SER A 327 -22.00 -11.61 9.12
N SER A 328 -20.90 -11.29 9.81
CA SER A 328 -20.15 -10.06 9.59
C SER A 328 -18.86 -10.26 8.79
N GLY A 329 -18.38 -11.50 8.65
CA GLY A 329 -17.08 -11.82 8.05
C GLY A 329 -15.89 -11.39 8.93
N LEU A 330 -16.12 -11.18 10.23
CA LEU A 330 -15.13 -10.67 11.17
C LEU A 330 -14.67 -11.74 12.16
N HIS A 331 -13.43 -11.65 12.58
CA HIS A 331 -12.91 -12.38 13.74
C HIS A 331 -13.12 -11.54 14.99
N VAL A 332 -13.86 -12.07 15.97
CA VAL A 332 -14.29 -11.34 17.16
C VAL A 332 -13.81 -11.98 18.46
N MET A 333 -13.59 -11.13 19.47
CA MET A 333 -13.25 -11.57 20.83
C MET A 333 -13.74 -10.55 21.87
N GLY A 334 -14.36 -11.03 22.95
CA GLY A 334 -14.56 -10.24 24.16
C GLY A 334 -13.28 -10.13 24.99
N PHE A 335 -13.05 -8.96 25.58
CA PHE A 335 -11.96 -8.74 26.53
C PHE A 335 -12.15 -9.61 27.79
N PRO A 336 -11.13 -10.38 28.22
CA PRO A 336 -11.20 -11.11 29.49
C PRO A 336 -11.16 -10.15 30.69
N ASP A 337 -11.64 -10.63 31.84
CA ASP A 337 -11.83 -9.80 33.05
C ASP A 337 -10.52 -9.23 33.61
N ASN A 338 -9.38 -9.83 33.31
CA ASN A 338 -8.07 -9.34 33.76
C ASN A 338 -7.51 -8.17 32.93
N VAL A 339 -8.25 -7.68 31.94
CA VAL A 339 -7.88 -6.50 31.14
C VAL A 339 -8.49 -5.25 31.76
N ASP A 340 -7.66 -4.38 32.30
CA ASP A 340 -8.06 -3.07 32.82
C ASP A 340 -7.77 -1.93 31.82
N ILE A 341 -8.18 -0.71 32.15
CA ILE A 341 -7.89 0.53 31.42
C ILE A 341 -6.39 0.68 31.20
N GLY A 342 -6.00 0.98 29.96
CA GLY A 342 -4.60 1.26 29.65
C GLY A 342 -4.25 1.10 28.19
N THR A 343 -2.95 1.20 27.91
CA THR A 343 -2.38 1.02 26.57
C THR A 343 -1.66 -0.32 26.50
N TYR A 344 -2.06 -1.14 25.54
CA TYR A 344 -1.56 -2.48 25.32
C TYR A 344 -0.94 -2.60 23.93
N VAL A 345 -0.08 -3.60 23.77
CA VAL A 345 0.35 -4.08 22.46
C VAL A 345 -0.22 -5.49 22.28
N PHE A 346 -1.05 -5.66 21.26
CA PHE A 346 -1.66 -6.93 20.88
C PHE A 346 -0.83 -7.55 19.75
N VAL A 347 -0.48 -8.82 19.89
CA VAL A 347 0.32 -9.55 18.90
C VAL A 347 -0.55 -10.61 18.24
N PHE A 348 -0.86 -10.41 16.97
CA PHE A 348 -1.69 -11.30 16.17
C PHE A 348 -0.85 -12.20 15.28
N GLU A 349 -1.38 -13.39 15.01
CA GLU A 349 -0.87 -14.34 14.03
C GLU A 349 -2.04 -14.94 13.27
N THR A 350 -1.85 -15.18 11.98
CA THR A 350 -2.86 -15.75 11.09
C THR A 350 -2.36 -17.07 10.53
N ALA A 351 -3.26 -18.04 10.40
CA ALA A 351 -2.94 -19.34 9.81
C ALA A 351 -4.07 -19.81 8.90
N LEU A 352 -3.73 -20.22 7.68
CA LEU A 352 -4.68 -20.78 6.71
C LEU A 352 -5.16 -22.15 7.18
N GLN A 353 -6.44 -22.45 6.97
CA GLN A 353 -7.01 -23.74 7.39
C GLN A 353 -6.74 -24.87 6.40
N ASP A 354 -6.45 -24.55 5.14
CA ASP A 354 -6.17 -25.54 4.09
C ASP A 354 -4.72 -25.41 3.58
N SER A 355 -3.94 -26.49 3.71
CA SER A 355 -2.56 -26.59 3.20
C SER A 355 -2.44 -26.34 1.69
N GLY A 356 -3.52 -26.53 0.91
CA GLY A 356 -3.52 -26.22 -0.52
C GLY A 356 -3.45 -24.72 -0.82
N SER A 357 -3.90 -23.88 0.12
CA SER A 357 -3.96 -22.42 -0.05
C SER A 357 -2.65 -21.69 0.30
N GLU A 358 -1.67 -22.38 0.89
CA GLU A 358 -0.38 -21.81 1.30
C GLU A 358 0.49 -21.38 0.12
N ASN A 359 0.32 -22.01 -1.05
CA ASN A 359 1.01 -21.59 -2.28
C ASN A 359 0.30 -20.42 -2.97
N ASP A 360 -0.96 -20.18 -2.65
CA ASP A 360 -1.80 -19.16 -3.29
C ASP A 360 -1.82 -17.84 -2.52
N HIS A 361 -1.55 -17.88 -1.21
CA HIS A 361 -1.64 -16.71 -0.32
C HIS A 361 -0.40 -16.59 0.55
N ALA A 362 0.11 -15.37 0.68
CA ALA A 362 1.17 -15.04 1.62
C ALA A 362 0.55 -14.52 2.92
N ILE A 363 0.89 -15.16 4.03
CA ILE A 363 0.53 -14.68 5.36
C ILE A 363 1.72 -13.94 5.96
N GLY A 364 1.48 -12.78 6.56
CA GLY A 364 2.49 -12.08 7.34
C GLY A 364 2.88 -12.85 8.62
N GLY A 365 4.03 -12.50 9.19
CA GLY A 365 4.41 -12.96 10.52
C GLY A 365 3.58 -12.31 11.63
N GLN A 366 4.13 -12.24 12.84
CA GLN A 366 3.43 -11.62 13.97
C GLN A 366 3.19 -10.11 13.74
N ILE A 367 1.94 -9.68 13.92
CA ILE A 367 1.52 -8.29 13.75
C ILE A 367 1.30 -7.66 15.12
N HIS A 368 2.02 -6.57 15.39
CA HIS A 368 1.96 -5.83 16.65
C HIS A 368 1.07 -4.59 16.49
N VAL A 369 -0.02 -4.53 17.25
CA VAL A 369 -0.99 -3.43 17.16
C VAL A 369 -1.15 -2.75 18.52
N PRO A 370 -0.99 -1.42 18.61
CA PRO A 370 -1.31 -0.69 19.83
C PRO A 370 -2.82 -0.63 20.03
N ILE A 371 -3.29 -0.99 21.22
CA ILE A 371 -4.69 -1.00 21.62
C ILE A 371 -4.88 -0.15 22.87
N TYR A 372 -5.92 0.70 22.85
CA TYR A 372 -6.28 1.58 23.95
C TYR A 372 -7.59 1.10 24.57
N VAL A 373 -7.51 0.63 25.80
CA VAL A 373 -8.69 0.17 26.55
C VAL A 373 -9.12 1.30 27.47
N THR A 374 -10.40 1.66 27.37
CA THR A 374 -11.03 2.75 28.13
C THR A 374 -12.20 2.21 28.94
N SER A 375 -12.57 2.92 30.00
CA SER A 375 -13.79 2.63 30.76
C SER A 375 -14.30 3.92 31.39
N ILE A 376 -15.54 3.91 31.87
CA ILE A 376 -16.06 4.98 32.71
C ILE A 376 -15.36 4.87 34.06
N VAL A 377 -14.62 5.91 34.41
CA VAL A 377 -13.99 6.04 35.73
C VAL A 377 -14.93 6.84 36.60
N LYS A 378 -15.44 6.22 37.66
CA LYS A 378 -16.18 6.93 38.70
C LYS A 378 -15.18 7.61 39.62
N VAL A 379 -15.29 8.92 39.73
CA VAL A 379 -14.57 9.72 40.71
C VAL A 379 -15.45 9.83 41.96
N SER A 380 -14.91 9.41 43.10
CA SER A 380 -15.60 9.49 44.40
C SER A 380 -14.65 10.00 45.47
N ASN A 381 -15.19 10.35 46.64
CA ASN A 381 -14.41 10.77 47.81
C ASN A 381 -13.43 11.91 47.46
N ALA A 382 -13.87 12.84 46.62
CA ALA A 382 -13.08 14.01 46.28
C ALA A 382 -13.06 14.97 47.47
N GLU A 383 -11.87 15.39 47.85
CA GLU A 383 -11.62 16.18 49.05
C GLU A 383 -10.55 17.22 48.77
N ILE A 384 -10.70 18.37 49.41
CA ILE A 384 -9.73 19.45 49.39
C ILE A 384 -9.38 19.83 50.83
N ALA A 385 -8.09 19.86 51.13
CA ALA A 385 -7.58 20.15 52.47
C ALA A 385 -6.50 21.23 52.43
N VAL A 386 -6.49 22.08 53.46
CA VAL A 386 -5.39 22.99 53.78
C VAL A 386 -4.54 22.35 54.87
N LEU A 387 -3.23 22.24 54.61
CA LEU A 387 -2.27 21.67 55.54
C LEU A 387 -1.46 22.80 56.20
N GLY A 388 -1.45 22.81 57.54
CA GLY A 388 -0.75 23.83 58.35
C GLY A 388 0.74 23.54 58.58
N SER A 389 1.25 22.38 58.14
CA SER A 389 2.68 22.03 58.18
C SER A 389 3.02 20.92 57.18
N ASP A 390 4.30 20.76 56.86
CA ASP A 390 4.83 19.68 56.00
C ASP A 390 4.58 18.27 56.55
N LEU A 391 4.28 18.15 57.86
CA LEU A 391 3.99 16.89 58.56
C LEU A 391 2.52 16.45 58.49
N GLY A 392 1.67 17.20 57.78
CA GLY A 392 0.35 16.71 57.34
C GLY A 392 -0.79 16.79 58.36
N SER A 393 -0.70 17.63 59.39
CA SER A 393 -1.86 17.93 60.24
C SER A 393 -2.86 18.81 59.47
N ASP A 394 -4.03 18.25 59.13
CA ASP A 394 -5.10 18.94 58.41
C ASP A 394 -5.65 20.11 59.25
N GLU A 395 -5.54 21.35 58.75
CA GLU A 395 -6.16 22.53 59.39
C GLU A 395 -7.64 22.64 59.01
N THR A 396 -7.96 22.39 57.75
CA THR A 396 -9.33 22.34 57.24
C THR A 396 -9.43 21.31 56.13
N GLN A 397 -10.47 20.48 56.13
CA GLN A 397 -10.76 19.48 55.10
C GLN A 397 -12.23 19.60 54.69
N LYS A 398 -12.50 19.58 53.38
CA LYS A 398 -13.85 19.61 52.82
C LYS A 398 -14.02 18.57 51.73
N THR A 399 -15.10 17.80 51.81
CA THR A 399 -15.53 16.90 50.73
C THR A 399 -16.21 17.70 49.63
N LEU A 400 -15.99 17.27 48.39
CA LEU A 400 -16.49 17.89 47.17
C LEU A 400 -17.56 16.98 46.55
N ASP A 401 -18.73 17.56 46.29
CA ASP A 401 -19.74 16.92 45.46
C ASP A 401 -19.44 17.23 43.99
N LEU A 402 -19.07 16.19 43.24
CA LEU A 402 -18.69 16.31 41.83
C LEU A 402 -19.89 16.25 40.88
N ALA A 403 -21.11 16.01 41.37
CA ALA A 403 -22.30 15.88 40.54
C ALA A 403 -23.02 17.22 40.26
N GLY A 404 -22.61 18.32 40.90
CA GLY A 404 -23.21 19.65 40.76
C GLY A 404 -22.19 20.78 40.59
N THR A 405 -22.69 22.01 40.41
CA THR A 405 -21.85 23.22 40.38
C THR A 405 -21.46 23.60 41.81
N VAL A 406 -20.27 23.22 42.25
CA VAL A 406 -19.82 23.47 43.62
C VAL A 406 -18.70 24.51 43.65
N VAL A 407 -18.97 25.66 44.27
CA VAL A 407 -17.95 26.61 44.68
C VAL A 407 -17.61 26.31 46.14
N VAL A 408 -16.37 25.88 46.40
CA VAL A 408 -15.88 25.64 47.77
C VAL A 408 -14.92 26.74 48.18
N SER A 409 -15.33 27.51 49.19
CA SER A 409 -14.46 28.51 49.83
C SER A 409 -13.72 27.88 51.01
N LEU A 410 -12.40 28.08 51.04
CA LEU A 410 -11.50 27.66 52.11
C LEU A 410 -10.82 28.90 52.68
N SER A 411 -10.65 28.94 54.00
CA SER A 411 -9.94 30.01 54.70
C SER A 411 -8.78 29.41 55.47
N ALA A 412 -7.60 30.01 55.34
CA ALA A 412 -6.40 29.60 56.05
C ALA A 412 -5.75 30.82 56.70
N ASN A 413 -5.29 30.67 57.94
CA ASN A 413 -4.54 31.73 58.63
C ASN A 413 -3.11 31.82 58.08
N HIS A 414 -2.51 30.69 57.67
CA HIS A 414 -1.26 30.60 56.94
C HIS A 414 -1.32 29.45 55.91
N LEU A 415 -1.41 29.75 54.62
CA LEU A 415 -1.48 28.72 53.58
C LEU A 415 -0.07 28.21 53.23
N GLN A 416 0.29 27.00 53.68
CA GLN A 416 1.54 26.35 53.25
C GLN A 416 1.31 25.38 52.09
N LYS A 417 0.30 24.51 52.17
CA LYS A 417 0.01 23.52 51.13
C LYS A 417 -1.47 23.22 50.99
N LEU A 418 -1.94 23.13 49.75
CA LEU A 418 -3.27 22.67 49.38
C LEU A 418 -3.16 21.22 48.87
N ARG A 419 -3.94 20.31 49.45
CA ARG A 419 -4.03 18.92 49.01
C ARG A 419 -5.40 18.66 48.41
N PHE A 420 -5.42 18.21 47.16
CA PHE A 420 -6.61 17.69 46.50
C PHE A 420 -6.45 16.18 46.36
N SER A 421 -7.39 15.43 46.91
CA SER A 421 -7.41 13.97 46.86
C SER A 421 -8.76 13.50 46.34
N PHE A 422 -8.76 12.42 45.59
CA PHE A 422 -9.97 11.77 45.11
C PHE A 422 -9.66 10.30 44.87
N GLN A 423 -10.70 9.49 44.88
CA GLN A 423 -10.62 8.09 44.55
C GLN A 423 -11.16 7.86 43.15
N LEU A 424 -10.37 7.19 42.32
CA LEU A 424 -10.81 6.67 41.03
C LEU A 424 -11.22 5.22 41.23
N THR A 425 -12.45 4.89 40.83
CA THR A 425 -12.94 3.51 40.80
C THR A 425 -13.43 3.20 39.39
N THR A 426 -13.00 2.06 38.86
CA THR A 426 -13.49 1.52 37.60
C THR A 426 -14.61 0.53 37.93
N THR A 427 -15.70 0.51 37.16
CA THR A 427 -16.83 -0.42 37.37
C THR A 427 -16.63 -1.78 36.71
N TYR A 428 -15.38 -2.16 36.43
CA TYR A 428 -15.01 -3.48 35.94
C TYR A 428 -13.95 -4.02 36.93
N PRO A 429 -14.13 -5.24 37.48
CA PRO A 429 -13.21 -5.82 38.46
C PRO A 429 -11.81 -6.06 37.89
#